data_AF-A0A7L2TQJ6-F1
#
_entry.id   AF-A0A7L2TQJ6-F1
#
_cell.length_a   1.000
_cell.length_b   1.000
_cell.length_c   1.000
_cell.angle_alpha   90.00
_cell.angle_beta   90.00
_cell.angle_gamma   90.00
#
_symmetry.space_group_name_H-M   'P 1'
#
loop_
_entity.id
_entity.type
_entity.pdbx_description
1 polymer ?
#
loop_
_entity_poly.entity_id
_entity_poly.type
_entity_poly.pdbx_seq_one_letter_code
_entity_poly.pdbx_strand_id
1 'polypeptide(L)'
;RRHRELLKEKRRRHQELFAEQKKRRLLPEAVLQELQELQDASVRPAEEAAADDPDDPGGAAQLEQGQAQRQGHDEVQVKKGKRSKGTRTKGNYRAVCLKDHSATGLHQQLARDFLNAQLYGPHTNRVQANEFFSLANKKDPVKKAAVQFVDKSWGQDKKEKAARFKKRWLA
;
A
#
# COMPACT_ATOMS: atom_id res chain seq x y z
N ARG A 1 -5.92 -2.96 -44.03
CA ARG A 1 -4.47 -2.59 -43.99
C ARG A 1 -4.17 -1.57 -42.88
N ARG A 2 -4.85 -0.41 -42.85
CA ARG A 2 -4.72 0.64 -41.81
C ARG A 2 -4.77 0.17 -40.34
N HIS A 3 -5.68 -0.75 -40.00
CA HIS A 3 -5.79 -1.26 -38.63
C HIS A 3 -4.53 -2.03 -38.15
N ARG A 4 -3.88 -2.76 -39.06
CA ARG A 4 -2.66 -3.52 -38.74
C ARG A 4 -1.46 -2.59 -38.53
N GLU A 5 -1.42 -1.46 -39.25
CA GLU A 5 -0.40 -0.42 -39.09
C GLU A 5 -0.56 0.30 -37.74
N LEU A 6 -1.79 0.68 -37.37
CA LEU A 6 -2.07 1.29 -36.05
C LEU A 6 -1.64 0.38 -34.88
N LEU A 7 -1.87 -0.93 -34.98
CA LEU A 7 -1.43 -1.88 -33.96
C LEU A 7 0.10 -2.01 -33.88
N LYS A 8 0.80 -1.95 -35.02
CA LYS A 8 2.27 -1.95 -35.05
C LYS A 8 2.83 -0.66 -34.48
N GLU A 9 2.22 0.48 -34.78
CA GLU A 9 2.62 1.78 -34.27
C GLU A 9 2.44 1.86 -32.75
N LYS A 10 1.31 1.39 -32.21
CA LYS A 10 1.10 1.27 -30.76
C LYS A 10 2.17 0.40 -30.09
N ARG A 11 2.54 -0.73 -30.73
CA ARG A 11 3.59 -1.62 -30.22
C ARG A 11 4.95 -0.92 -30.19
N ARG A 12 5.30 -0.15 -31.23
CA ARG A 12 6.55 0.63 -31.28
C ARG A 12 6.59 1.68 -30.17
N ARG A 13 5.55 2.50 -30.03
CA ARG A 13 5.46 3.53 -28.98
C ARG A 13 5.63 2.93 -27.58
N HIS A 14 5.05 1.76 -27.32
CA HIS A 14 5.20 1.10 -26.03
C HIS A 14 6.64 0.61 -25.76
N GLN A 15 7.34 0.13 -26.80
CA GLN A 15 8.75 -0.26 -26.70
C GLN A 15 9.66 0.96 -26.46
N GLU A 16 9.40 2.07 -27.15
CA GLU A 16 10.13 3.33 -26.99
C GLU A 16 9.99 3.88 -25.56
N LEU A 17 8.76 3.92 -25.04
CA LEU A 17 8.51 4.35 -23.65
C LEU A 17 9.24 3.46 -22.63
N PHE A 18 9.26 2.15 -22.85
CA PHE A 18 9.97 1.24 -21.95
C PHE A 18 11.48 1.46 -22.00
N ALA A 19 12.04 1.71 -23.19
CA ALA A 19 13.45 2.03 -23.35
C ALA A 19 13.81 3.38 -22.70
N GLU A 20 13.00 4.42 -22.89
CA GLU A 20 13.18 5.71 -22.23
C GLU A 20 13.07 5.62 -20.71
N GLN A 21 12.10 4.86 -20.20
CA GLN A 21 11.98 4.62 -18.77
C GLN A 21 13.21 3.90 -18.24
N LYS A 22 13.71 2.87 -18.93
CA LYS A 22 14.96 2.20 -18.53
C LYS A 22 16.14 3.16 -18.53
N LYS A 23 16.28 4.03 -19.55
CA LYS A 23 17.32 5.06 -19.59
C LYS A 23 17.22 6.05 -18.43
N ARG A 24 16.01 6.50 -18.08
CA ARG A 24 15.76 7.42 -16.96
C ARG A 24 15.91 6.77 -15.58
N ARG A 25 15.79 5.44 -15.49
CA ARG A 25 15.99 4.66 -14.25
C ARG A 25 17.46 4.28 -14.04
N LEU A 26 18.32 4.46 -15.04
CA LEU A 26 19.75 4.32 -14.87
C LEU A 26 20.29 5.53 -14.12
N LEU A 27 21.25 5.29 -13.23
CA LEU A 27 21.97 6.35 -12.55
C LEU A 27 22.74 7.18 -13.59
N PRO A 28 22.92 8.49 -13.38
CA PRO A 28 23.74 9.32 -14.24
C PRO A 28 25.11 8.66 -14.48
N GLU A 29 25.60 8.75 -15.71
CA GLU A 29 26.84 8.08 -16.13
C GLU A 29 28.04 8.47 -15.25
N ALA A 30 28.09 9.71 -14.78
CA ALA A 30 29.09 10.18 -13.81
C ALA A 30 29.13 9.34 -12.53
N VAL A 31 27.97 8.95 -11.98
CA VAL A 31 27.90 8.12 -10.77
C VAL A 31 28.33 6.69 -11.05
N LEU A 32 28.06 6.17 -12.25
CA LEU A 32 28.50 4.84 -12.66
C LEU A 32 30.02 4.80 -12.87
N GLN A 33 30.60 5.86 -13.44
CA GLN A 33 32.04 6.02 -13.58
C GLN A 33 32.74 6.09 -12.23
N GLU A 34 32.23 6.88 -11.29
CA GLU A 34 32.77 6.94 -9.90
C GLU A 34 32.75 5.56 -9.22
N LEU A 35 31.66 4.79 -9.37
CA LEU A 35 31.58 3.45 -8.79
C LEU A 35 32.54 2.44 -9.44
N GLN A 36 32.85 2.64 -10.72
CA GLN A 36 33.81 1.82 -11.44
C GLN A 36 35.26 2.18 -11.07
N GLU A 37 35.58 3.46 -10.97
CA GLU A 37 36.89 3.94 -10.48
C GLU A 37 37.17 3.48 -9.05
N LEU A 38 36.16 3.43 -8.19
CA LEU A 38 36.28 2.88 -6.83
C LEU A 38 36.54 1.36 -6.83
N GLN A 39 35.98 0.61 -7.80
CA GLN A 39 36.29 -0.82 -7.96
C GLN A 39 37.71 -1.03 -8.49
N ASP A 40 38.12 -0.26 -9.50
CA ASP A 40 39.45 -0.37 -10.10
C ASP A 40 40.56 0.10 -9.14
N ALA A 41 40.28 1.12 -8.31
CA ALA A 41 41.17 1.53 -7.22
C ALA A 41 41.32 0.46 -6.14
N SER A 42 40.30 -0.38 -5.92
CA SER A 42 40.34 -1.50 -4.99
C SER A 42 41.11 -2.72 -5.52
N VAL A 43 41.41 -2.79 -6.83
CA VAL A 43 42.06 -3.96 -7.47
C VAL A 43 43.54 -3.70 -7.80
N ARG A 44 44.07 -2.50 -7.56
CA ARG A 44 45.53 -2.26 -7.65
C ARG A 44 46.23 -3.00 -6.49
N PRO A 45 47.17 -3.93 -6.75
CA PRO A 45 47.84 -4.67 -5.69
C PRO A 45 48.69 -3.70 -4.87
N ALA A 46 48.42 -3.66 -3.58
CA ALA A 46 49.37 -3.18 -2.59
C ALA A 46 50.53 -4.18 -2.53
N GLU A 47 51.60 -3.90 -3.26
CA GLU A 47 52.91 -4.43 -2.94
C GLU A 47 53.69 -3.36 -2.17
N GLU A 48 54.38 -3.83 -1.13
CA GLU A 48 55.34 -3.14 -0.26
C GLU A 48 54.78 -2.29 0.91
N ALA A 49 54.59 -2.94 2.06
CA ALA A 49 55.51 -2.80 3.20
C ALA A 49 54.99 -3.57 4.44
N ALA A 50 55.58 -4.73 4.70
CA ALA A 50 55.74 -5.29 6.05
C ALA A 50 57.09 -4.74 6.59
N ALA A 51 57.38 -4.52 7.87
CA ALA A 51 56.79 -4.83 9.16
C ALA A 51 57.41 -3.87 10.20
N ASP A 52 56.73 -3.59 11.31
CA ASP A 52 57.27 -3.84 12.66
C ASP A 52 56.18 -3.59 13.72
N ASP A 53 56.17 -4.47 14.73
CA ASP A 53 55.20 -4.61 15.83
C ASP A 53 55.80 -4.01 17.14
N PRO A 54 55.16 -4.12 18.31
CA PRO A 54 54.39 -3.10 19.03
C PRO A 54 55.12 -2.46 20.23
N ASP A 55 54.52 -1.42 20.84
CA ASP A 55 54.34 -1.32 22.31
C ASP A 55 53.48 -0.08 22.71
N ASP A 56 52.41 -0.36 23.48
CA ASP A 56 51.57 0.56 24.28
C ASP A 56 52.34 0.86 25.61
N PRO A 57 52.23 2.02 26.34
CA PRO A 57 50.95 2.42 26.94
C PRO A 57 50.70 3.90 27.32
N GLY A 58 49.41 4.20 27.56
CA GLY A 58 49.00 5.04 28.70
C GLY A 58 48.37 6.41 28.38
N GLY A 59 47.16 6.64 28.93
CA GLY A 59 46.58 7.99 29.02
C GLY A 59 45.17 8.08 29.63
N ALA A 60 45.12 8.33 30.96
CA ALA A 60 44.16 9.11 31.78
C ALA A 60 42.64 9.02 31.48
N ALA A 61 41.78 8.49 32.37
CA ALA A 61 41.31 9.00 33.69
C ALA A 61 40.20 10.09 33.64
N GLN A 62 38.99 9.73 34.08
CA GLN A 62 37.98 10.46 34.93
C GLN A 62 36.65 9.66 34.89
N LEU A 63 36.14 9.01 35.95
CA LEU A 63 35.49 9.51 37.19
C LEU A 63 34.40 10.56 36.88
N GLU A 64 33.14 10.51 37.33
CA GLU A 64 32.35 9.58 38.15
C GLU A 64 30.86 10.05 38.11
N GLN A 65 29.94 9.12 38.44
CA GLN A 65 28.57 9.28 39.03
C GLN A 65 27.57 10.31 38.44
N GLY A 66 26.31 10.01 38.14
CA GLY A 66 25.40 8.96 38.62
C GLY A 66 24.08 9.61 39.07
N GLN A 67 22.92 9.14 38.58
CA GLN A 67 21.76 8.74 39.40
C GLN A 67 20.55 8.34 38.53
N ALA A 68 19.88 7.29 39.02
CA ALA A 68 18.78 6.56 38.43
C ALA A 68 17.44 6.93 39.08
N GLN A 69 16.33 6.69 38.38
CA GLN A 69 15.08 6.10 38.89
C GLN A 69 14.23 5.68 37.66
N ARG A 70 13.99 4.38 37.41
CA ARG A 70 12.91 3.51 37.95
C ARG A 70 11.52 4.00 37.44
N GLN A 71 10.63 3.22 36.80
CA GLN A 71 10.34 1.78 36.74
C GLN A 71 9.31 1.52 35.61
N GLY A 72 9.15 0.26 35.16
CA GLY A 72 8.05 -0.17 34.29
C GLY A 72 8.43 -1.29 33.32
N HIS A 73 8.72 -2.49 33.84
CA HIS A 73 9.06 -3.70 33.09
C HIS A 73 7.78 -4.53 32.91
N ASP A 74 7.48 -5.01 31.70
CA ASP A 74 6.71 -6.25 31.54
C ASP A 74 7.26 -7.06 30.36
N GLU A 75 7.49 -8.33 30.63
CA GLU A 75 8.46 -9.20 29.97
C GLU A 75 7.88 -9.89 28.73
N VAL A 76 8.58 -9.81 27.59
CA VAL A 76 8.39 -10.74 26.47
C VAL A 76 9.68 -11.50 26.23
N GLN A 77 9.58 -12.81 26.46
CA GLN A 77 10.66 -13.78 26.43
C GLN A 77 11.47 -13.75 25.12
N VAL A 78 12.79 -13.65 25.27
CA VAL A 78 13.77 -13.68 24.19
C VAL A 78 14.00 -15.13 23.73
N LYS A 79 13.60 -15.46 22.50
CA LYS A 79 14.15 -16.61 21.78
C LYS A 79 15.44 -16.21 21.07
N LYS A 80 16.54 -16.75 21.58
CA LYS A 80 17.91 -16.67 21.06
C LYS A 80 18.02 -17.47 19.75
N GLY A 81 18.38 -16.81 18.64
CA GLY A 81 18.58 -17.51 17.37
C GLY A 81 19.20 -16.66 16.25
N LYS A 82 20.53 -16.72 16.15
CA LYS A 82 21.39 -16.44 14.98
C LYS A 82 21.50 -14.98 14.49
N ARG A 83 22.67 -14.39 14.75
CA ARG A 83 23.14 -13.12 14.17
C ARG A 83 23.47 -13.34 12.70
N SER A 84 22.63 -12.88 11.78
CA SER A 84 23.09 -12.55 10.43
C SER A 84 23.59 -11.10 10.47
N LYS A 85 24.90 -10.92 10.29
CA LYS A 85 25.53 -9.61 10.04
C LYS A 85 25.15 -9.18 8.62
N GLY A 86 23.95 -8.63 8.48
CA GLY A 86 23.59 -7.75 7.36
C GLY A 86 23.76 -6.32 7.84
N THR A 87 24.50 -5.50 7.10
CA THR A 87 24.78 -4.09 7.39
C THR A 87 23.46 -3.33 7.56
N ARG A 88 23.00 -3.18 8.81
CA ARG A 88 21.74 -2.50 9.16
C ARG A 88 21.95 -1.00 8.94
N THR A 89 21.35 -0.47 7.87
CA THR A 89 21.28 0.98 7.65
C THR A 89 20.62 1.64 8.88
N LYS A 90 21.40 2.44 9.61
CA LYS A 90 20.90 3.23 10.74
C LYS A 90 20.20 4.47 10.17
N GLY A 91 18.92 4.35 9.86
CA GLY A 91 18.10 5.49 9.48
C GLY A 91 16.61 5.16 9.53
N ASN A 92 15.85 5.90 10.34
CA ASN A 92 14.39 5.85 10.28
C ASN A 92 13.95 6.71 9.08
N TYR A 93 13.54 6.08 7.99
CA TYR A 93 13.01 6.79 6.84
C TYR A 93 11.51 7.02 7.02
N ARG A 94 11.07 8.29 6.98
CA ARG A 94 9.67 8.63 6.85
C ARG A 94 9.40 9.00 5.40
N ALA A 95 8.84 8.07 4.64
CA ALA A 95 8.30 8.39 3.32
C ALA A 95 7.08 9.30 3.51
N VAL A 96 7.14 10.52 2.96
CA VAL A 96 6.02 11.45 2.91
C VAL A 96 5.58 11.54 1.46
N CYS A 97 4.37 11.09 1.15
CA CYS A 97 3.79 11.27 -0.17
C CYS A 97 3.53 12.77 -0.39
N LEU A 98 4.19 13.37 -1.40
CA LEU A 98 3.91 14.74 -1.81
C LEU A 98 2.49 14.84 -2.37
N LYS A 99 1.80 15.94 -2.00
CA LYS A 99 0.36 16.13 -2.21
C LYS A 99 -0.03 16.48 -3.66
N ASP A 100 0.15 15.58 -4.63
CA ASP A 100 -0.55 15.69 -5.94
C ASP A 100 -2.04 15.28 -5.81
N HIS A 101 -2.62 15.44 -4.62
CA HIS A 101 -3.81 14.72 -4.16
C HIS A 101 -5.13 15.33 -4.64
N SER A 102 -5.13 16.52 -5.25
CA SER A 102 -6.39 17.19 -5.65
C SER A 102 -6.99 16.57 -6.90
N ALA A 103 -6.24 16.48 -8.00
CA ALA A 103 -6.71 15.89 -9.26
C ALA A 103 -6.87 14.37 -9.14
N THR A 104 -5.91 13.69 -8.51
CA THR A 104 -6.01 12.24 -8.25
C THR A 104 -7.11 11.92 -7.25
N GLY A 105 -7.34 12.79 -6.26
CA GLY A 105 -8.44 12.65 -5.30
C GLY A 105 -9.81 12.83 -5.94
N LEU A 106 -9.97 13.83 -6.81
CA LEU A 106 -11.22 14.04 -7.55
C LEU A 106 -11.52 12.87 -8.49
N HIS A 107 -10.52 12.39 -9.23
CA HIS A 107 -10.72 11.22 -10.10
C HIS A 107 -11.03 9.95 -9.30
N GLN A 108 -10.42 9.76 -8.13
CA GLN A 108 -10.75 8.65 -7.22
C GLN A 108 -12.16 8.77 -6.66
N GLN A 109 -12.61 9.97 -6.30
CA GLN A 109 -13.98 10.22 -5.85
C GLN A 109 -14.97 9.90 -6.97
N LEU A 110 -14.76 10.43 -8.17
CA LEU A 110 -15.59 10.11 -9.33
C LEU A 110 -15.63 8.60 -9.62
N ALA A 111 -14.48 7.92 -9.55
CA ALA A 111 -14.44 6.46 -9.74
C ALA A 111 -15.21 5.71 -8.65
N ARG A 112 -15.12 6.14 -7.38
CA ARG A 112 -15.90 5.57 -6.27
C ARG A 112 -17.39 5.81 -6.46
N ASP A 113 -17.78 7.02 -6.83
CA ASP A 113 -19.18 7.39 -7.05
C ASP A 113 -19.77 6.62 -8.23
N PHE A 114 -19.00 6.46 -9.31
CA PHE A 114 -19.36 5.62 -10.44
C PHE A 114 -19.62 4.16 -10.01
N LEU A 115 -18.69 3.56 -9.25
CA LEU A 115 -18.87 2.19 -8.73
C LEU A 115 -20.06 2.10 -7.79
N ASN A 116 -20.28 3.10 -6.94
CA ASN A 116 -21.40 3.13 -6.02
C ASN A 116 -22.74 3.22 -6.76
N ALA A 117 -22.85 4.08 -7.77
CA ALA A 117 -24.05 4.21 -8.60
C ALA A 117 -24.36 2.91 -9.36
N GLN A 118 -23.33 2.24 -9.89
CA GLN A 118 -23.50 1.01 -10.66
C GLN A 118 -23.77 -0.23 -9.81
N LEU A 119 -23.15 -0.35 -8.63
CA LEU A 119 -23.22 -1.57 -7.81
C LEU A 119 -24.18 -1.48 -6.62
N TYR A 120 -24.40 -0.28 -6.08
CA TYR A 120 -25.17 -0.04 -4.85
C TYR A 120 -26.25 1.04 -5.06
N GLY A 121 -26.63 1.33 -6.31
CA GLY A 121 -27.64 2.33 -6.65
C GLY A 121 -29.09 1.87 -6.40
N PRO A 122 -30.09 2.76 -6.60
CA PRO A 122 -31.51 2.56 -6.26
C PRO A 122 -32.20 1.35 -6.91
N HIS A 123 -31.62 0.79 -7.97
CA HIS A 123 -32.15 -0.35 -8.72
C HIS A 123 -31.28 -1.59 -8.60
N THR A 124 -30.28 -1.55 -7.72
CA THR A 124 -29.40 -2.67 -7.46
C THR A 124 -29.84 -3.35 -6.17
N ASN A 125 -29.86 -4.67 -6.19
CA ASN A 125 -30.25 -5.44 -5.01
C ASN A 125 -29.08 -5.71 -4.05
N ARG A 126 -27.98 -4.96 -4.18
CA ARG A 126 -26.75 -5.18 -3.42
C ARG A 126 -26.54 -4.05 -2.42
N VAL A 127 -26.19 -4.42 -1.20
CA VAL A 127 -25.98 -3.49 -0.08
C VAL A 127 -24.47 -3.26 0.10
N GLN A 128 -24.07 -2.04 0.48
CA GLN A 128 -22.67 -1.75 0.77
C GLN A 128 -22.19 -2.55 1.99
N ALA A 129 -20.91 -2.96 2.01
CA ALA A 129 -20.35 -3.71 3.13
C ALA A 129 -20.53 -2.99 4.48
N ASN A 130 -20.31 -1.68 4.52
CA ASN A 130 -20.45 -0.88 5.74
C ASN A 130 -21.90 -0.85 6.25
N GLU A 131 -22.88 -0.79 5.35
CA GLU A 131 -24.30 -0.86 5.72
C GLU A 131 -24.69 -2.27 6.17
N PHE A 132 -24.20 -3.31 5.48
CA PHE A 132 -24.47 -4.70 5.83
C PHE A 132 -23.91 -5.06 7.22
N PHE A 133 -22.71 -4.59 7.55
CA PHE A 133 -22.08 -4.81 8.85
C PHE A 133 -22.40 -3.72 9.88
N SER A 134 -23.30 -2.78 9.56
CA SER A 134 -23.68 -1.71 10.48
C SER A 134 -24.37 -2.25 11.74
N LEU A 135 -24.20 -1.55 12.87
CA LEU A 135 -24.90 -1.89 14.11
C LEU A 135 -26.42 -1.80 13.96
N ALA A 136 -26.93 -0.92 13.10
CA ALA A 136 -28.35 -0.83 12.78
C ALA A 136 -28.84 -2.16 12.19
N ASN A 137 -28.21 -2.63 11.10
CA ASN A 137 -28.56 -3.90 10.48
C ASN A 137 -28.40 -5.11 11.44
N LYS A 138 -27.41 -5.04 12.34
CA LYS A 138 -27.19 -6.09 13.35
C LYS A 138 -28.31 -6.14 14.39
N LYS A 139 -28.86 -5.00 14.78
CA LYS A 139 -29.91 -4.87 15.81
C LYS A 139 -31.33 -5.01 15.22
N ASP A 140 -31.49 -4.84 13.91
CA ASP A 140 -32.78 -4.96 13.24
C ASP A 140 -33.38 -6.38 13.40
N PRO A 141 -34.69 -6.51 13.72
CA PRO A 141 -35.36 -7.82 13.81
C PRO A 141 -35.29 -8.60 12.49
N VAL A 142 -35.32 -7.89 11.36
CA VAL A 142 -35.19 -8.45 10.02
C VAL A 142 -33.88 -7.96 9.41
N LYS A 143 -32.87 -8.83 9.39
CA LYS A 143 -31.55 -8.51 8.84
C LYS A 143 -31.63 -8.24 7.33
N LYS A 144 -31.02 -7.16 6.88
CA LYS A 144 -30.77 -6.88 5.46
C LYS A 144 -29.73 -7.87 4.94
N ALA A 145 -30.01 -8.46 3.79
CA ALA A 145 -29.09 -9.34 3.09
C ALA A 145 -28.05 -8.54 2.29
N ALA A 146 -26.86 -9.11 2.11
CA ALA A 146 -25.80 -8.48 1.31
C ALA A 146 -26.20 -8.33 -0.17
N VAL A 147 -26.93 -9.32 -0.69
CA VAL A 147 -27.53 -9.32 -2.02
C VAL A 147 -28.95 -9.86 -1.90
N GLN A 148 -29.92 -9.18 -2.52
CA GLN A 148 -31.28 -9.66 -2.70
C GLN A 148 -31.40 -10.19 -4.13
N PHE A 149 -31.98 -11.38 -4.31
CA PHE A 149 -32.14 -11.94 -5.66
C PHE A 149 -33.46 -11.49 -6.30
N VAL A 150 -34.42 -11.09 -5.47
CA VAL A 150 -35.77 -10.72 -5.89
C VAL A 150 -36.18 -9.48 -5.11
N ASP A 151 -36.75 -8.51 -5.81
CA ASP A 151 -37.29 -7.29 -5.20
C ASP A 151 -38.44 -7.66 -4.26
N LYS A 152 -38.30 -7.33 -2.98
CA LYS A 152 -39.34 -7.59 -1.96
C LYS A 152 -40.62 -6.78 -2.20
N SER A 153 -40.52 -5.70 -2.98
CA SER A 153 -41.66 -4.90 -3.45
C SER A 153 -42.42 -5.57 -4.58
N TRP A 154 -41.86 -6.64 -5.19
CA TRP A 154 -42.53 -7.38 -6.25
C TRP A 154 -43.89 -7.91 -5.78
N GLY A 155 -44.94 -7.43 -6.42
CA GLY A 155 -46.32 -7.84 -6.13
C GLY A 155 -46.99 -7.15 -4.93
N GLN A 156 -46.35 -6.16 -4.30
CA GLN A 156 -47.01 -5.33 -3.27
C GLN A 156 -48.27 -4.66 -3.81
N ASP A 157 -48.19 -4.08 -5.00
CA ASP A 157 -49.32 -3.41 -5.66
C ASP A 157 -50.49 -4.37 -5.95
N LYS A 158 -50.17 -5.63 -6.32
CA LYS A 158 -51.18 -6.69 -6.50
C LYS A 158 -51.81 -7.10 -5.17
N LYS A 159 -51.02 -7.22 -4.10
CA LYS A 159 -51.52 -7.52 -2.75
C LYS A 159 -52.43 -6.41 -2.23
N GLU A 160 -52.05 -5.15 -2.44
CA GLU A 160 -52.86 -4.00 -2.03
C GLU A 160 -54.18 -3.94 -2.81
N LYS A 161 -54.14 -4.12 -4.13
CA LYS A 161 -55.36 -4.24 -4.96
C LYS A 161 -56.27 -5.36 -4.47
N ALA A 162 -55.72 -6.53 -4.16
CA ALA A 162 -56.49 -7.65 -3.61
C ALA A 162 -57.10 -7.33 -2.23
N ALA A 163 -56.34 -6.67 -1.35
CA ALA A 163 -56.83 -6.24 -0.05
C ALA A 163 -57.95 -5.19 -0.16
N ARG A 164 -57.81 -4.21 -1.06
CA ARG A 164 -58.85 -3.22 -1.37
C ARG A 164 -60.11 -3.90 -1.93
N PHE A 165 -59.95 -4.88 -2.81
CA PHE A 165 -61.07 -5.65 -3.34
C PHE A 165 -61.79 -6.44 -2.25
N LYS A 166 -61.05 -7.18 -1.40
CA LYS A 166 -61.62 -7.91 -0.26
C LYS A 166 -62.40 -7.00 0.70
N LYS A 167 -61.88 -5.80 0.99
CA LYS A 167 -62.59 -4.80 1.81
C LYS A 167 -63.91 -4.34 1.18
N ARG A 168 -63.94 -4.12 -0.14
CA ARG A 168 -65.17 -3.76 -0.89
C ARG A 168 -66.19 -4.88 -0.96
N TRP A 169 -65.77 -6.14 -0.82
CA TRP A 169 -66.65 -7.29 -0.95
C TRP A 169 -67.28 -7.73 0.38
N LEU A 170 -66.68 -7.32 1.50
CA LEU A 170 -67.19 -7.57 2.85
C LEU A 170 -68.01 -6.41 3.42
N ALA A 171 -68.12 -5.31 2.69
CA ALA A 171 -69.00 -4.17 3.00
C ALA A 171 -70.30 -4.34 2.22
#